data_AF-A0A4Q4W8L4-F1
#
_entry.id   AF-A0A4Q4W8L4-F1
#
_cell.length_a   1.000
_cell.length_b   1.000
_cell.length_c   1.000
_cell.angle_alpha   90.00
_cell.angle_beta   90.00
_cell.angle_gamma   90.00
#
_symmetry.space_group_name_H-M   'P 1'
#
loop_
_entity.id
_entity.type
_entity.pdbx_description
1 polymer ?
#
loop_
_entity_poly.entity_id
_entity_poly.type
_entity_poly.pdbx_seq_one_letter_code
_entity_poly.pdbx_strand_id
1 'polypeptide(L)'
;MYRITGKTEYQGIAWEMFQSIRKSTETDLAFSAIEDVRAEGVPTKLDSTESFWLFETLKYFYLIFSPPDLINLDEYVLDTEAHPLKRP
;
A
#
# COMPACT_ATOMS: atom_id res chain seq x y z
N MET A 1 3.17 10.57 -6.50
CA MET A 1 3.02 12.03 -6.25
C MET A 1 3.95 12.56 -5.17
N TYR A 2 3.94 12.02 -3.94
CA TYR A 2 4.83 12.47 -2.86
C TYR A 2 6.30 12.60 -3.26
N ARG A 3 6.91 11.52 -3.77
CA ARG A 3 8.34 11.48 -4.12
C ARG A 3 8.79 12.45 -5.23
N ILE A 4 7.86 13.00 -6.00
CA ILE A 4 8.13 13.99 -7.05
C ILE A 4 7.88 15.42 -6.54
N THR A 5 6.88 15.59 -5.67
CA THR A 5 6.36 16.91 -5.29
C THR A 5 6.78 17.36 -3.89
N GLY A 6 7.20 16.43 -3.02
CA GLY A 6 7.49 16.66 -1.61
C GLY A 6 6.26 17.02 -0.75
N LYS A 7 5.04 17.05 -1.31
CA LYS A 7 3.85 17.47 -0.56
C LYS A 7 3.42 16.41 0.45
N THR A 8 3.45 16.78 1.72
CA THR A 8 3.12 15.89 2.86
C THR A 8 1.64 15.47 2.90
N GLU A 9 0.76 16.17 2.19
CA GLU A 9 -0.66 15.77 2.05
C GLU A 9 -0.81 14.32 1.55
N TYR A 10 0.08 13.87 0.65
CA TYR A 10 0.05 12.51 0.13
C TYR A 10 0.42 11.46 1.18
N GLN A 11 1.30 11.80 2.13
CA GLN A 11 1.62 10.93 3.25
C GLN A 11 0.45 10.85 4.24
N GLY A 12 -0.25 11.97 4.48
CA GLY A 12 -1.48 11.99 5.27
C GLY A 12 -2.56 11.08 4.67
N ILE A 13 -2.82 11.24 3.37
CA ILE A 13 -3.77 10.38 2.63
C ILE A 13 -3.36 8.90 2.72
N ALA A 14 -2.07 8.59 2.51
CA ALA A 14 -1.60 7.20 2.60
C ALA A 14 -1.77 6.62 4.01
N TRP A 15 -1.58 7.43 5.06
CA TRP A 15 -1.79 6.99 6.43
C TRP A 15 -3.26 6.67 6.71
N GLU A 16 -4.17 7.55 6.28
CA GLU A 16 -5.62 7.33 6.39
C GLU A 16 -6.05 6.05 5.65
N MET A 17 -5.52 5.85 4.43
CA MET A 17 -5.77 4.63 3.65
C MET A 17 -5.28 3.38 4.38
N PHE A 18 -4.05 3.38 4.90
CA PHE A 18 -3.49 2.23 5.64
C PHE A 18 -4.34 1.89 6.87
N GLN A 19 -4.72 2.90 7.65
CA GLN A 19 -5.56 2.72 8.84
C GLN A 19 -6.93 2.14 8.47
N SER A 20 -7.55 2.65 7.39
CA SER A 20 -8.84 2.16 6.90
C SER A 20 -8.75 0.71 6.41
N ILE A 21 -7.71 0.36 5.65
CA ILE A 21 -7.51 -1.02 5.19
C ILE A 21 -7.35 -1.92 6.40
N ARG A 22 -6.40 -1.63 7.30
CA ARG A 22 -6.15 -2.46 8.48
C ARG A 22 -7.40 -2.68 9.31
N LYS A 23 -8.18 -1.63 9.58
CA LYS A 23 -9.44 -1.74 10.34
C LYS A 23 -10.42 -2.72 9.69
N SER A 24 -10.48 -2.76 8.37
CA SER A 24 -11.45 -3.57 7.63
C SER A 24 -10.95 -4.99 7.34
N THR A 25 -9.65 -5.18 7.15
CA THR A 25 -9.09 -6.42 6.59
C THR A 25 -8.28 -7.24 7.59
N GLU A 26 -7.84 -6.69 8.72
CA GLU A 26 -6.99 -7.41 9.69
C GLU A 26 -7.73 -8.59 10.36
N THR A 27 -7.06 -9.73 10.42
CA THR A 27 -7.51 -10.98 11.06
C THR A 27 -6.54 -11.36 12.18
N ASP A 28 -6.83 -12.44 12.91
CA ASP A 28 -5.92 -12.95 13.94
C ASP A 28 -4.56 -13.43 13.39
N LEU A 29 -4.47 -13.70 12.08
CA LEU A 29 -3.29 -14.26 11.43
C LEU A 29 -2.64 -13.30 10.42
N ALA A 30 -3.44 -12.52 9.69
CA ALA A 30 -2.99 -11.74 8.54
C ALA A 30 -4.01 -10.65 8.14
N PHE A 31 -4.19 -10.43 6.83
CA PHE A 31 -5.16 -9.51 6.24
C PHE A 31 -5.99 -10.24 5.20
N SER A 32 -7.28 -9.92 5.07
CA SER A 32 -8.19 -10.57 4.13
C SER A 32 -8.76 -9.60 3.09
N ALA A 33 -9.24 -10.14 1.97
CA ALA A 33 -10.24 -9.44 1.18
C ALA A 33 -11.55 -9.25 2.00
N ILE A 34 -12.40 -8.33 1.55
CA ILE A 34 -13.72 -8.06 2.12
C ILE A 34 -14.80 -8.19 1.05
N GLU A 35 -15.98 -8.62 1.46
CA GLU A 35 -17.09 -8.91 0.53
C GLU A 35 -17.78 -7.63 0.00
N ASP A 36 -18.06 -6.66 0.88
CA ASP A 36 -18.71 -5.39 0.52
C ASP A 36 -18.08 -4.22 1.28
N VAL A 37 -17.56 -3.23 0.55
CA VAL A 37 -16.97 -1.99 1.09
C VAL A 37 -18.01 -1.03 1.69
N ARG A 38 -19.30 -1.22 1.39
CA ARG A 38 -20.42 -0.39 1.87
C ARG A 38 -21.02 -0.92 3.17
N ALA A 39 -20.56 -2.06 3.68
CA ALA A 39 -21.07 -2.65 4.90
C ALA A 39 -20.92 -1.66 6.08
N GLU A 40 -21.98 -1.52 6.87
CA GLU A 40 -21.93 -0.74 8.10
C GLU A 40 -21.19 -1.54 9.19
N GLY A 41 -20.17 -0.96 9.80
CA GLY A 41 -19.39 -1.61 10.86
C GLY A 41 -18.18 -2.39 10.35
N VAL A 42 -17.97 -3.61 10.87
CA VAL A 42 -16.87 -4.48 10.43
C VAL A 42 -17.35 -5.32 9.25
N PRO A 43 -16.72 -5.23 8.08
CA PRO A 43 -17.17 -5.96 6.89
C PRO A 43 -16.94 -7.47 7.03
N THR A 44 -17.73 -8.25 6.29
CA THR A 44 -17.49 -9.69 6.11
C THR A 44 -16.15 -9.90 5.43
N LYS A 45 -15.29 -10.68 6.09
CA LYS A 45 -13.97 -11.06 5.60
C LYS A 45 -14.05 -12.33 4.77
N LEU A 46 -13.36 -12.35 3.64
CA LEU A 46 -13.20 -13.55 2.82
C LEU A 46 -11.98 -14.34 3.30
N ASP A 47 -11.94 -15.64 3.02
CA ASP A 47 -10.75 -16.48 3.29
C ASP A 47 -9.75 -16.39 2.12
N SER A 48 -9.33 -15.17 1.79
CA SER A 48 -8.34 -14.90 0.75
C SER A 48 -7.44 -13.73 1.12
N THR A 49 -6.16 -13.88 0.80
CA THR A 49 -5.18 -12.79 0.80
C THR A 49 -4.45 -12.82 -0.52
N GLU A 50 -4.55 -11.74 -1.27
CA GLU A 50 -3.89 -11.64 -2.56
C GLU A 50 -2.41 -11.29 -2.37
N SER A 51 -1.53 -11.87 -3.19
CA SER A 51 -0.08 -11.66 -3.10
C SER A 51 0.32 -10.18 -3.25
N PHE A 52 -0.43 -9.42 -4.06
CA PHE A 52 -0.22 -7.99 -4.26
C PHE A 52 -0.42 -7.15 -2.99
N TRP A 53 -1.11 -7.67 -1.96
CA TRP A 53 -1.16 -7.01 -0.66
C TRP A 53 0.26 -6.80 -0.10
N LEU A 54 1.09 -7.85 -0.15
CA LEU A 54 2.46 -7.82 0.36
C LEU A 54 3.41 -7.11 -0.61
N PHE A 55 3.36 -7.47 -1.90
CA PHE A 55 4.35 -7.00 -2.86
C PHE A 55 4.09 -5.59 -3.37
N GLU A 56 2.83 -5.15 -3.46
CA GLU A 56 2.50 -3.83 -3.97
C GLU A 56 2.08 -2.91 -2.84
N THR A 57 0.99 -3.24 -2.16
CA THR A 57 0.30 -2.29 -1.28
C THR A 57 1.16 -1.92 -0.07
N LEU A 58 1.69 -2.91 0.64
CA LEU A 58 2.59 -2.66 1.78
C LEU A 58 3.92 -2.02 1.33
N LYS A 59 4.45 -2.37 0.16
CA LYS A 59 5.66 -1.75 -0.40
C LYS A 59 5.43 -0.26 -0.65
N TYR A 60 4.30 0.14 -1.22
CA TYR A 60 3.98 1.55 -1.44
C TYR A 60 3.79 2.32 -0.12
N PHE A 61 3.10 1.73 0.86
CA PHE A 61 3.01 2.33 2.20
C PHE A 61 4.38 2.48 2.84
N TYR A 62 5.28 1.51 2.68
CA TYR A 62 6.62 1.63 3.20
C TYR A 62 7.40 2.75 2.49
N LEU A 63 7.37 2.80 1.16
CA LEU A 63 8.16 3.73 0.36
C LEU A 63 7.71 5.20 0.50
N ILE A 64 6.43 5.46 0.77
CA ILE A 64 5.95 6.84 0.94
C ILE A 64 6.44 7.48 2.24
N PHE A 65 6.70 6.69 3.28
CA PHE A 65 7.29 7.17 4.55
C PHE A 65 8.81 6.98 4.62
N SER A 66 9.39 6.28 3.65
CA SER A 66 10.84 6.11 3.54
C SER A 66 11.53 7.33 2.91
N PRO A 67 12.82 7.53 3.21
CA PRO A 67 13.67 8.45 2.47
C PRO A 67 13.62 8.24 0.94
N PRO A 68 13.75 9.31 0.13
CA PRO A 68 13.60 9.23 -1.33
C PRO A 68 14.77 8.53 -2.04
N ASP A 69 15.93 8.41 -1.40
CA ASP A 69 17.09 7.67 -1.88
C ASP A 69 16.88 6.15 -1.78
N LEU A 70 15.97 5.67 -0.92
CA LEU A 70 15.56 4.27 -0.91
C LEU A 70 14.66 3.96 -2.11
N ILE A 71 15.18 3.19 -3.07
CA ILE A 71 14.56 2.97 -4.39
C ILE A 71 14.35 4.33 -5.08
N ASN A 72 15.46 4.99 -5.40
CA ASN A 72 15.46 6.27 -6.10
C ASN A 72 14.79 6.13 -7.48
N LEU A 73 13.80 6.97 -7.78
CA LEU A 73 13.06 6.96 -9.05
C LEU A 73 13.88 7.46 -10.25
N ASP A 74 15.03 8.09 -10.00
CA ASP A 74 16.03 8.39 -11.04
C ASP A 74 16.81 7.15 -11.48
N GLU A 75 16.93 6.15 -10.61
CA GLU A 75 17.70 4.91 -10.85
C GLU A 75 16.82 3.69 -11.15
N TYR A 76 15.61 3.66 -10.60
CA TYR A 76 14.69 2.53 -10.70
C TYR A 76 13.35 2.95 -11.33
N VAL A 77 12.76 2.03 -12.09
CA VAL A 77 11.35 2.07 -12.50
C VAL A 77 10.65 0.91 -11.81
N LEU A 78 9.48 1.18 -11.22
CA LEU A 78 8.62 0.12 -10.71
C LEU A 78 7.75 -0.40 -11.85
N ASP A 79 7.72 -1.72 -12.04
CA ASP A 79 6.76 -2.34 -12.95
C ASP A 79 5.34 -2.34 -12.36
N THR A 80 4.40 -2.98 -13.06
CA THR A 80 3.00 -2.99 -12.63
C THR A 80 2.75 -3.84 -11.37
N GLU A 81 3.72 -4.64 -10.91
CA GLU A 81 3.68 -5.41 -9.66
C GLU A 81 4.62 -4.81 -8.60
N ALA A 82 4.98 -3.54 -8.79
CA ALA A 82 5.85 -2.77 -7.90
C ALA A 82 7.26 -3.34 -7.76
N HIS A 83 7.74 -4.17 -8.68
CA HIS A 83 9.12 -4.67 -8.65
C HIS A 83 10.08 -3.59 -9.15
N PRO A 84 11.15 -3.26 -8.40
CA PRO A 84 12.11 -2.25 -8.82
C PRO A 84 13.05 -2.81 -9.89
N LEU A 85 12.96 -2.25 -11.09
CA LEU A 85 13.82 -2.54 -12.22
C LEU A 85 14.82 -1.41 -12.41
N LYS A 86 16.11 -1.73 -12.47
CA LYS A 86 17.16 -0.73 -12.68
C LYS A 86 17.03 -0.15 -14.11
N ARG A 87 17.12 1.17 -14.22
CA ARG A 87 17.13 1.87 -15.51
C ARG A 87 18.44 1.58 -16.27
N PRO A 88 18.39 1.50 -17.61
CA PRO A 88 19.57 1.23 -18.45
C PRO A 88 20.61 2.36 -18.40
#